data_AF-A0A9E2PJ92-F1
#
_entry.id   AF-A0A9E2PJ92-F1
#
_cell.length_a   1.000
_cell.length_b   1.000
_cell.length_c   1.000
_cell.angle_alpha   90.00
_cell.angle_beta   90.00
_cell.angle_gamma   90.00
#
_symmetry.space_group_name_H-M   'P 1'
#
loop_
_entity.id
_entity.type
_entity.pdbx_description
1 polymer ?
#
loop_
_entity_poly.entity_id
_entity_poly.type
_entity_poly.pdbx_seq_one_letter_code
_entity_poly.pdbx_strand_id
1 'polypeptide(L)' 'KDTGFDRAHFFSYGDFSLIFETVYYVMSRDYNKYMDTQQEINFAIKKEFEARSIEFAYPTQTLYLTKNAE' A
#
# COMPACT_ATOMS: atom_id res chain seq x y z
N LYS A 1 -6.02 22.09 6.01
CA LYS A 1 -6.55 20.72 5.90
C LYS A 1 -6.63 20.18 7.32
N ASP A 2 -7.73 19.52 7.70
CA ASP A 2 -7.90 18.89 9.02
C ASP A 2 -7.11 17.57 9.13
N THR A 3 -5.95 17.50 8.48
CA THR A 3 -5.10 16.33 8.42
C THR A 3 -3.63 16.71 8.56
N GLY A 4 -2.89 15.93 9.35
CA GLY A 4 -1.46 16.10 9.60
C GLY A 4 -0.71 14.81 9.32
N PHE A 5 0.31 14.90 8.47
CA PHE A 5 1.24 13.79 8.22
C PHE A 5 2.21 13.63 9.39
N ASP A 6 2.47 12.40 9.81
CA ASP A 6 3.45 12.07 10.85
C ASP A 6 4.69 11.41 10.23
N ARG A 7 4.50 10.25 9.60
CA ARG A 7 5.61 9.43 9.08
C ARG A 7 5.20 8.51 7.94
N ALA A 8 6.19 8.13 7.15
CA ALA A 8 6.12 7.03 6.20
C ALA A 8 7.46 6.29 6.23
N HIS A 9 7.45 4.99 6.58
CA HIS A 9 8.67 4.19 6.71
C HIS A 9 8.56 2.89 5.93
N PHE A 10 9.68 2.47 5.32
CA PHE A 10 9.86 1.08 4.95
C PHE A 10 10.00 0.27 6.24
N PHE A 11 8.92 -0.41 6.62
CA PHE A 11 8.77 -1.03 7.93
C PHE A 11 9.43 -2.41 7.96
N SER A 12 9.16 -3.25 6.95
CA SER A 12 9.69 -4.61 6.90
C SER A 12 9.59 -5.23 5.50
N TYR A 13 10.32 -6.33 5.30
CA TYR A 13 10.03 -7.28 4.22
C TYR A 13 8.81 -8.13 4.62
N GLY A 14 7.88 -8.34 3.70
CA GLY A 14 6.79 -9.32 3.79
C GLY A 14 7.04 -10.50 2.85
N ASP A 15 6.22 -11.56 2.96
CA ASP A 15 6.42 -12.83 2.23
C ASP A 15 6.56 -12.66 0.71
N PHE A 16 5.85 -11.67 0.14
CA PHE A 16 5.85 -11.38 -1.30
C PHE A 16 5.96 -9.87 -1.59
N SER A 17 6.29 -9.04 -0.60
CA SER A 17 6.14 -7.58 -0.72
C SER A 17 7.11 -6.78 0.17
N LEU A 18 7.26 -5.49 -0.14
CA LEU A 18 7.88 -4.51 0.76
C LEU A 18 6.76 -3.80 1.54
N ILE A 19 6.80 -3.84 2.86
CA ILE A 19 5.77 -3.23 3.70
C ILE A 19 6.18 -1.81 4.07
N PHE A 20 5.37 -0.84 3.65
CA PHE A 20 5.50 0.55 4.07
C PHE A 20 4.39 0.91 5.06
N GLU A 21 4.75 1.46 6.21
CA GLU A 21 3.80 2.02 7.17
C GLU A 21 3.69 3.52 6.95
N THR A 22 2.46 4.04 6.81
CA THR A 22 2.20 5.49 6.73
C THR A 22 1.22 5.89 7.84
N VAL A 23 1.60 6.90 8.63
CA VAL A 23 0.79 7.43 9.72
C VAL A 23 0.47 8.89 9.47
N TYR A 24 -0.81 9.21 9.64
CA TYR A 24 -1.35 10.55 9.57
C TYR A 24 -2.53 10.64 10.54
N TYR A 25 -2.82 11.86 10.96
CA TYR A 25 -3.91 12.15 11.88
C TYR A 25 -4.99 12.94 11.16
N VAL A 26 -6.26 12.59 11.39
CA VAL A 26 -7.42 13.38 10.98
C VAL A 26 -7.97 14.09 12.22
N MET A 27 -7.90 15.41 12.24
CA MET A 27 -8.30 16.26 13.39
C MET A 27 -9.82 16.41 13.51
N SER A 28 -10.58 15.89 12.56
CA SER A 28 -12.03 15.90 12.56
C SER A 28 -12.60 14.69 13.31
N ARG A 29 -13.65 14.91 14.10
CA ARG A 29 -14.46 13.84 14.73
C ARG A 29 -15.53 13.27 13.79
N ASP A 30 -15.73 13.91 12.64
CA ASP A 30 -16.66 13.46 11.60
C ASP A 30 -16.07 12.24 10.86
N TYR A 31 -16.76 11.11 10.98
CA TYR A 31 -16.36 9.85 10.35
C TYR A 31 -16.37 9.91 8.83
N ASN A 32 -17.31 10.64 8.21
CA ASN A 32 -17.37 10.76 6.75
C ASN A 32 -16.12 11.49 6.25
N LYS A 33 -15.72 12.58 6.92
CA LYS A 33 -14.47 13.29 6.59
C LYS A 33 -13.23 12.41 6.74
N TYR A 34 -13.19 11.56 7.77
CA TYR A 34 -12.12 10.57 7.93
C TYR A 34 -12.06 9.62 6.73
N MET A 35 -13.19 9.02 6.36
CA MET A 35 -13.27 8.06 5.24
C MET A 35 -12.92 8.71 3.90
N ASP A 36 -13.44 9.92 3.64
CA ASP A 36 -13.15 10.67 2.41
C ASP A 36 -11.66 11.01 2.32
N THR A 37 -11.03 11.38 3.43
CA THR A 37 -9.59 11.67 3.45
C THR A 37 -8.76 10.40 3.21
N GLN A 38 -9.11 9.29 3.86
CA GLN A 38 -8.42 8.02 3.63
C GLN A 38 -8.52 7.57 2.17
N GLN A 39 -9.69 7.75 1.55
CA GLN A 39 -9.89 7.48 0.13
C GLN A 39 -9.05 8.40 -0.76
N GLU A 40 -9.01 9.71 -0.51
CA GLU A 40 -8.18 10.68 -1.26
C GLU A 40 -6.70 10.27 -1.22
N ILE A 41 -6.20 9.90 -0.03
CA ILE A 41 -4.81 9.46 0.16
C ILE A 41 -4.53 8.17 -0.64
N ASN A 42 -5.39 7.16 -0.52
CA ASN A 42 -5.21 5.88 -1.21
C ASN A 42 -5.25 6.04 -2.74
N PHE A 43 -6.14 6.87 -3.26
CA PHE A 43 -6.22 7.16 -4.70
C PHE A 43 -5.01 7.95 -5.19
N ALA A 44 -4.50 8.90 -4.40
CA ALA A 44 -3.27 9.61 -4.74
C ALA A 44 -2.06 8.67 -4.79
N ILE A 45 -1.92 7.76 -3.81
CA ILE A 45 -0.87 6.74 -3.81
C ILE A 45 -0.98 5.86 -5.06
N LYS A 46 -2.17 5.33 -5.35
CA LYS A 46 -2.40 4.49 -6.54
C LYS A 46 -2.03 5.22 -7.82
N LYS A 47 -2.49 6.47 -7.98
CA LYS A 47 -2.20 7.29 -9.16
C LYS A 47 -0.71 7.54 -9.36
N GLU A 48 0.01 7.88 -8.29
CA GLU A 48 1.47 8.10 -8.34
C GLU A 48 2.23 6.80 -8.64
N PHE A 49 1.78 5.67 -8.12
CA PHE A 49 2.38 4.36 -8.39
C PHE A 49 2.19 3.98 -9.86
N GLU A 50 0.98 4.15 -10.40
CA GLU A 50 0.68 3.93 -11.81
C GLU A 50 1.53 4.82 -12.73
N ALA A 51 1.64 6.12 -12.40
CA ALA A 51 2.44 7.07 -13.17
C ALA A 51 3.95 6.73 -13.20
N ARG A 52 4.43 6.00 -12.19
CA ARG A 52 5.84 5.57 -12.06
C ARG A 52 6.05 4.12 -12.45
N SER A 53 5.03 3.44 -12.97
CA SER A 53 5.06 2.01 -13.28
C SER A 53 5.48 1.14 -12.09
N ILE A 54 5.06 1.53 -10.88
CA ILE A 54 5.25 0.76 -9.65
C ILE A 54 4.01 -0.12 -9.47
N GLU A 55 4.20 -1.44 -9.57
CA GLU A 55 3.11 -2.40 -9.37
C GLU A 55 2.90 -2.71 -7.89
N PHE A 56 1.64 -2.89 -7.50
CA PHE A 56 1.34 -3.44 -6.17
C PHE A 56 1.70 -4.92 -6.12
N ALA A 57 2.32 -5.33 -5.03
CA ALA A 57 2.65 -6.73 -4.80
C ALA A 57 1.37 -7.58 -4.67
N TYR A 58 1.36 -8.70 -5.38
CA TYR A 58 0.37 -9.76 -5.25
C TYR A 58 1.07 -11.04 -4.75
N PRO A 59 0.39 -11.93 -4.02
CA PRO A 59 0.98 -13.20 -3.62
C PRO A 59 1.46 -13.95 -4.87
N THR A 60 2.75 -14.27 -4.94
CA THR A 60 3.36 -14.97 -6.07
C THR A 60 4.00 -16.27 -5.59
N GLN A 61 3.85 -17.33 -6.38
CA GLN A 61 4.53 -18.60 -6.12
C GLN A 61 5.35 -19.00 -7.33
N THR A 62 6.63 -19.29 -7.11
CA THR A 62 7.47 -19.93 -8.12
C THR A 62 7.20 -21.43 -8.12
N LEU A 63 6.64 -21.96 -9.21
CA LEU A 63 6.39 -23.39 -9.38
C LEU A 63 7.57 -24.03 -10.12
N TYR A 64 8.25 -24.97 -9.47
CA TYR A 64 9.26 -25.81 -10.11
C TYR A 64 8.58 -27.07 -10.67
N LEU A 65 8.47 -27.16 -11.99
CA LEU A 65 7.91 -28.32 -12.68
C LEU A 65 9.04 -29.31 -13.02
N THR A 66 9.08 -30.44 -12.34
CA THR A 66 9.97 -31.56 -12.69
C THR A 66 9.20 -32.59 -13.50
N LYS A 67 9.68 -32.89 -14.72
CA LYS A 67 9.10 -33.96 -15.53
C LYS A 67 9.73 -35.28 -15.08
N ASN A 68 9.00 -36.07 -14.29
CA ASN A 68 9.41 -37.44 -14.01
C ASN A 68 9.29 -38.23 -15.33
N ALA A 69 10.42 -38.71 -15.84
CA ALA A 69 10.44 -39.67 -16.93
C ALA A 69 10.24 -41.06 -16.30
N GLU A 70 9.13 -41.71 -16.67
CA GLU A 70 9.00 -43.17 -16.56
C GLU A 70 9.85 -43.85 -17.64
#